data_AF-A0A088FV60-F1
#
_entry.id   AF-A0A088FV60-F1
#
_cell.length_a   1.000
_cell.length_b   1.000
_cell.length_c   1.000
_cell.angle_alpha   90.00
_cell.angle_beta   90.00
_cell.angle_gamma   90.00
#
_symmetry.space_group_name_H-M   'P 1'
#
loop_
_entity.id
_entity.type
_entity.pdbx_description
1 polymer ?
#
loop_
_entity_poly.entity_id
_entity_poly.type
_entity_poly.pdbx_seq_one_letter_code
_entity_poly.pdbx_strand_id
1 'polypeptide(L)' 'LLMWIGANHPEPPFILLGQLCTAFYFAYFLILVPLIGLIENTLSDLGTINPSKNTPQGT' A
#
# COMPACT_ATOMS: atom_id res chain seq x y z
N LEU A 1 -2.77 -4.40 18.59
CA LEU A 1 -3.94 -5.26 18.26
C LEU A 1 -3.59 -6.74 18.24
N LEU A 2 -2.71 -7.21 17.33
CA LEU A 2 -2.29 -8.63 17.30
C LEU A 2 -1.71 -9.14 18.63
N MET A 3 -0.87 -8.34 19.31
CA MET A 3 -0.29 -8.68 20.62
C MET A 3 -1.33 -8.80 21.75
N TRP A 4 -2.46 -8.10 21.63
CA TRP A 4 -3.53 -8.12 22.63
C TRP A 4 -4.51 -9.27 22.36
N ILE A 5 -4.77 -9.59 21.10
CA ILE A 5 -5.57 -10.75 20.68
C ILE A 5 -4.84 -12.07 21.00
N GLY A 6 -3.51 -12.12 20.83
CA GLY A 6 -2.71 -13.32 21.15
C GLY A 6 -2.61 -13.65 22.65
N ALA A 7 -2.96 -12.71 23.54
CA ALA A 7 -3.00 -12.94 24.99
C ALA A 7 -4.34 -13.51 25.49
N ASN A 8 -5.35 -13.62 24.61
CA ASN A 8 -6.66 -14.19 24.93
C ASN A 8 -6.71 -15.70 24.59
N HIS A 9 -7.64 -16.43 25.22
CA HIS A 9 -7.84 -17.84 24.91
C HIS A 9 -8.27 -18.00 23.43
N PRO A 10 -7.73 -19.00 22.70
CA PRO A 10 -8.07 -19.21 21.29
C PRO A 10 -9.46 -19.82 21.18
N GLU A 11 -10.48 -18.99 21.35
CA GLU A 11 -11.88 -19.32 21.15
C GLU A 11 -12.47 -18.41 20.06
N PRO A 12 -13.54 -18.86 19.36
CA PRO A 12 -14.30 -17.97 18.48
C PRO A 12 -14.79 -16.75 19.28
N PRO A 13 -14.63 -15.50 18.81
CA PRO A 13 -14.24 -15.06 17.46
C PRO A 13 -12.76 -14.64 17.28
N PHE A 14 -11.91 -14.80 18.30
CA PHE A 14 -10.55 -14.25 18.32
C PHE A 14 -9.59 -14.92 17.33
N ILE A 15 -9.79 -16.20 17.03
CA ILE A 15 -9.01 -16.95 16.02
C ILE A 15 -9.17 -16.33 14.63
N LEU A 16 -10.42 -16.03 14.23
CA LEU A 16 -10.73 -15.48 12.92
C LEU A 16 -10.21 -14.05 12.79
N LEU A 17 -10.32 -13.26 13.86
CA LEU A 17 -9.76 -11.91 13.91
C LEU A 17 -8.22 -11.93 13.85
N GLY A 18 -7.57 -12.88 14.53
CA GLY A 18 -6.12 -13.08 14.46
C GLY A 18 -5.63 -13.44 13.05
N GLN A 19 -6.37 -14.31 12.35
CA GLN A 19 -6.08 -14.66 10.95
C GLN A 19 -6.23 -13.45 10.02
N LEU A 20 -7.32 -12.69 10.16
CA LEU A 20 -7.57 -11.49 9.35
C LEU A 20 -6.50 -10.42 9.60
N CYS A 21 -6.14 -10.18 10.86
CA CYS A 21 -5.10 -9.22 11.21
C CYS A 21 -3.73 -9.64 10.65
N THR A 22 -3.40 -10.94 10.68
CA THR A 22 -2.15 -11.45 10.11
C THR A 22 -2.13 -11.31 8.59
N ALA A 23 -3.22 -11.67 7.92
CA ALA A 23 -3.36 -11.48 6.47
C ALA A 23 -3.24 -10.00 6.07
N PHE A 24 -3.91 -9.11 6.81
CA PHE A 24 -3.83 -7.67 6.58
C PHE A 24 -2.40 -7.13 6.81
N TYR A 25 -1.71 -7.59 7.85
CA TYR A 25 -0.34 -7.18 8.15
C TYR A 25 0.60 -7.48 6.97
N PHE A 26 0.55 -8.69 6.40
CA PHE A 26 1.38 -9.02 5.24
C PHE A 26 0.89 -8.33 3.96
N ALA A 27 -0.42 -8.23 3.74
CA ALA A 27 -0.98 -7.51 2.60
C ALA A 27 -0.58 -6.02 2.61
N TYR A 28 -0.40 -5.42 3.78
CA TYR A 28 0.05 -4.05 3.89
C TYR A 28 1.42 -3.85 3.21
N PHE A 29 2.39 -4.68 3.56
CA PHE A 29 3.74 -4.57 3.00
C PHE A 29 3.85 -5.08 1.57
N LEU A 30 3.16 -6.16 1.23
CA LEU A 30 3.27 -6.78 -0.10
C LEU A 30 2.42 -6.10 -1.17
N ILE A 31 1.31 -5.45 -0.80
CA ILE A 31 0.34 -4.89 -1.75
C ILE A 31 0.17 -3.38 -1.56
N LEU A 32 -0.15 -2.92 -0.35
CA LEU A 32 -0.45 -1.49 -0.12
C LEU A 32 0.78 -0.60 -0.36
N VAL A 33 1.94 -0.96 0.16
CA VAL A 33 3.19 -0.19 -0.04
C VAL A 33 3.53 -0.03 -1.53
N PRO A 34 3.64 -1.10 -2.36
CA PRO A 34 3.93 -0.91 -3.78
C PRO A 34 2.81 -0.20 -4.55
N LEU A 35 1.54 -0.40 -4.14
CA LEU A 35 0.40 0.29 -4.76
C LEU A 35 0.45 1.81 -4.53
N ILE A 36 0.74 2.25 -3.31
CA ILE A 36 0.89 3.67 -2.98
C ILE A 36 2.06 4.26 -3.78
N GLY A 37 3.20 3.57 -3.85
CA GLY A 37 4.33 4.04 -4.66
C GLY A 37 4.01 4.19 -6.15
N LEU A 38 3.20 3.28 -6.72
CA LEU A 38 2.73 3.41 -8.10
C LEU A 38 1.83 4.63 -8.28
N ILE A 39 0.91 4.85 -7.34
CA ILE A 39 -0.02 5.99 -7.35
C ILE A 39 0.77 7.30 -7.25
N GLU A 40 1.69 7.41 -6.30
CA GLU A 40 2.56 8.59 -6.12
C GLU A 40 3.39 8.87 -7.38
N ASN A 41 4.01 7.85 -7.97
CA ASN A 41 4.78 8.01 -9.22
C ASN A 41 3.89 8.50 -10.37
N THR A 42 2.67 7.96 -10.51
CA THR A 42 1.73 8.35 -11.57
C THR A 42 1.24 9.79 -11.37
N LEU A 43 0.89 10.17 -10.14
CA LEU A 43 0.48 11.53 -9.80
C LEU A 43 1.60 12.53 -10.02
N SER A 44 2.84 12.17 -9.68
CA SER A 44 4.01 13.01 -9.90
C SER A 44 4.26 13.24 -11.40
N ASP A 45 4.23 12.18 -12.22
CA ASP A 45 4.39 12.30 -13.67
C ASP A 45 3.32 13.23 -14.27
N LEU A 46 2.05 13.02 -13.91
CA LEU A 46 0.93 13.88 -14.31
C LEU A 46 1.08 15.33 -13.87
N GLY A 47 1.63 15.59 -12.68
CA GLY A 47 1.90 16.97 -12.22
C GLY A 47 3.06 17.64 -12.97
N THR A 48 3.97 16.85 -13.54
CA THR A 48 5.15 17.35 -14.26
C THR A 48 4.96 17.47 -15.77
N ILE A 49 3.78 17.10 -16.32
CA ILE A 49 3.42 17.32 -17.74
C ILE A 49 3.30 18.83 -18.02
N ASN A 50 4.44 19.50 -18.09
CA ASN A 50 4.54 20.81 -18.70
C ASN A 50 4.57 20.59 -20.22
N PRO A 51 3.63 21.19 -20.99
CA PRO A 51 3.58 21.07 -22.46
C PRO A 51 4.73 21.82 -23.16
N SER A 52 5.88 22.01 -22.50
CA SER A 52 7.02 22.81 -22.98
C SER A 52 8.15 21.95 -23.58
N LYS A 53 8.02 20.61 -23.59
CA LYS A 53 9.07 19.70 -24.10
C LYS A 53 8.85 19.17 -25.52
N ASN A 54 7.88 19.69 -26.27
CA ASN A 54 7.66 19.35 -27.68
C ASN A 54 8.23 20.36 -28.69
N THR A 55 9.16 21.22 -28.28
CA THR A 55 10.03 21.91 -29.23
C THR A 55 11.23 21.01 -29.53
N PRO A 56 11.39 20.46 -30.75
CA PRO A 56 12.60 19.74 -31.13
C PRO A 56 13.79 20.69 -30.97
N GLN A 57 14.62 20.40 -29.97
CA GLN A 57 15.84 21.14 -29.70
C GLN A 57 16.89 20.65 -30.72
N GLY A 58 16.90 21.28 -31.90
CA GLY A 58 17.90 21.03 -32.93
C GLY A 58 17.45 21.46 -34.33
N THR A 59 17.65 22.73 -34.66
CA THR A 59 18.55 23.28 -35.70
C THR A 59 18.48 24.80 -35.63
#